data_AF-A0A929ENQ4-F1
#
_entry.id   AF-A0A929ENQ4-F1
#
_cell.length_a   1.000
_cell.length_b   1.000
_cell.length_c   1.000
_cell.angle_alpha   90.00
_cell.angle_beta   90.00
_cell.angle_gamma   90.00
#
_symmetry.space_group_name_H-M   'P 1'
#
loop_
_entity.id
_entity.type
_entity.pdbx_description
1 polymer ?
#
loop_
_entity_poly.entity_id
_entity_poly.type
_entity_poly.pdbx_seq_one_letter_code
_entity_poly.pdbx_strand_id
1 'polypeptide(L)'
;MSPKKSGANIFVLGGARSGKSAYALKLADSHRTSRVFIATAEALDDEMRLRIDKHKADRGSEWTTIEEPTEIIEAIAKNKEAGLILIDCITLWLANLMERNLTDQEILKE
;
A
#
# COMPACT_ATOMS: atom_id res chain seq x y z
N MET A 1 15.18 14.80 24.50
CA MET A 1 14.19 14.35 23.50
C MET A 1 14.94 14.04 22.23
N SER A 2 15.14 12.76 21.88
CA SER A 2 15.90 12.40 20.69
C SER A 2 15.17 12.83 19.42
N PRO A 3 15.86 13.35 18.39
CA PRO A 3 15.22 13.77 17.15
C PRO A 3 14.52 12.59 16.49
N LYS A 4 13.24 12.76 16.12
CA LYS A 4 12.54 11.81 15.23
C LYS A 4 13.34 11.72 13.94
N LYS A 5 13.89 10.55 13.63
CA LYS A 5 14.49 10.30 12.31
C LYS A 5 13.39 10.51 11.26
N SER A 6 13.64 11.37 10.28
CA SER A 6 12.76 11.53 9.12
C SER A 6 12.75 10.21 8.33
N GLY A 7 11.58 9.61 8.13
CA GLY A 7 11.44 8.46 7.23
C GLY A 7 11.75 8.86 5.77
N ALA A 8 12.20 7.90 4.97
CA ALA A 8 12.40 8.09 3.53
C ALA A 8 11.18 7.56 2.77
N ASN A 9 10.65 8.36 1.84
CA ASN A 9 9.59 7.93 0.94
C ASN A 9 10.19 7.37 -0.35
N ILE A 10 9.76 6.19 -0.77
CA ILE A 10 10.27 5.49 -1.96
C ILE A 10 9.10 5.20 -2.88
N PHE A 11 9.18 5.69 -4.11
CA PHE A 11 8.17 5.43 -5.12
C PHE A 11 8.68 4.45 -6.17
N VAL A 12 7.97 3.33 -6.34
CA VAL A 12 8.35 2.25 -7.26
C VAL A 12 7.40 2.25 -8.44
N LEU A 13 7.95 2.50 -9.63
CA LEU A 13 7.20 2.62 -10.89
C LEU A 13 7.56 1.49 -11.88
N GLY A 14 6.66 1.22 -12.82
CA GLY A 14 6.87 0.23 -13.88
C GLY A 14 5.57 -0.24 -14.54
N GLY A 15 5.70 -0.87 -15.72
CA GLY A 15 4.57 -1.43 -16.47
C GLY A 15 3.88 -2.61 -15.77
N ALA A 16 2.72 -3.03 -16.28
CA ALA A 16 2.03 -4.21 -15.77
C ALA A 16 2.96 -5.44 -15.78
N ARG A 17 2.91 -6.25 -14.71
CA ARG A 17 3.74 -7.47 -14.55
C ARG A 17 5.25 -7.26 -14.61
N SER A 18 5.76 -6.03 -14.45
CA SER A 18 7.20 -5.74 -14.46
C SER A 18 7.96 -6.10 -13.18
N GLY A 19 7.31 -6.77 -12.21
CA GLY A 19 7.94 -7.17 -10.94
C GLY A 19 8.03 -6.10 -9.85
N LYS A 20 7.32 -4.96 -9.99
CA LYS A 20 7.34 -3.85 -9.02
C LYS A 20 7.08 -4.27 -7.58
N SER A 21 5.99 -5.00 -7.36
CA SER A 21 5.55 -5.43 -6.03
C SER A 21 6.57 -6.37 -5.40
N ALA A 22 7.16 -7.28 -6.18
CA ALA A 22 8.24 -8.16 -5.71
C ALA A 22 9.50 -7.37 -5.33
N TYR A 23 9.86 -6.35 -6.12
CA TYR A 23 10.98 -5.46 -5.78
C TYR A 23 10.70 -4.67 -4.50
N ALA A 24 9.51 -4.12 -4.34
CA ALA A 24 9.11 -3.36 -3.15
C ALA A 24 9.09 -4.22 -1.88
N LEU A 25 8.59 -5.46 -1.97
CA LEU A 25 8.64 -6.42 -0.87
C LEU A 25 10.08 -6.80 -0.49
N LYS A 26 10.95 -7.05 -1.48
CA LYS A 26 12.37 -7.33 -1.24
C LYS A 26 13.09 -6.15 -0.57
N LEU A 27 12.73 -4.92 -0.94
CA LEU A 27 13.25 -3.72 -0.29
C LEU A 27 12.78 -3.66 1.17
N ALA A 28 11.52 -4.01 1.43
CA ALA A 28 10.97 -4.09 2.78
C ALA A 28 11.59 -5.19 3.63
N ASP A 29 12.03 -6.31 3.04
CA ASP A 29 12.68 -7.41 3.76
C ASP A 29 13.98 -7.02 4.46
N SER A 30 14.65 -5.97 3.97
CA SER A 30 15.85 -5.42 4.61
C SER A 30 15.54 -4.73 5.97
N HIS A 31 14.27 -4.50 6.30
CA HIS A 31 13.83 -3.83 7.52
C HIS A 31 13.23 -4.83 8.52
N ARG A 32 13.92 -5.13 9.62
CA ARG A 32 13.42 -6.00 10.72
C ARG A 32 12.51 -5.25 11.70
N THR A 33 11.58 -4.48 11.17
CA THR A 33 10.63 -3.67 11.95
C THR A 33 9.19 -4.13 11.67
N SER A 34 8.22 -3.57 12.39
CA SER A 34 6.79 -3.78 12.07
C SER A 34 6.48 -3.31 10.65
N ARG A 35 5.82 -4.17 9.86
CA ARG A 35 5.51 -3.93 8.45
C ARG A 35 4.00 -3.91 8.23
N VAL A 36 3.52 -2.85 7.62
CA VAL A 36 2.11 -2.70 7.25
C VAL A 36 1.99 -2.68 5.73
N PHE A 37 1.07 -3.48 5.20
CA PHE A 37 0.69 -3.49 3.80
C PHE A 37 -0.70 -2.86 3.66
N ILE A 38 -0.81 -1.75 2.95
CA ILE A 38 -2.08 -1.11 2.61
C ILE A 38 -2.45 -1.55 1.19
N ALA A 39 -3.47 -2.40 1.10
CA ALA A 39 -4.04 -2.87 -0.15
C ALA A 39 -5.15 -1.91 -0.58
N THR A 40 -4.99 -1.29 -1.73
CA THR A 40 -5.99 -0.35 -2.29
C THR A 40 -6.89 -1.01 -3.33
N ALA A 41 -6.58 -2.24 -3.72
CA ALA A 41 -7.41 -3.03 -4.63
C ALA A 41 -8.66 -3.54 -3.92
N GLU A 42 -9.83 -3.35 -4.55
CA GLU A 42 -11.07 -4.00 -4.11
C GLU A 42 -11.22 -5.37 -4.78
N ALA A 43 -11.62 -6.37 -4.02
CA ALA A 43 -11.80 -7.73 -4.52
C ALA A 43 -13.17 -7.88 -5.21
N LEU A 44 -13.33 -7.17 -6.33
CA LEU A 44 -14.58 -7.05 -7.10
C LEU A 44 -14.94 -8.33 -7.87
N ASP A 45 -13.95 -9.20 -8.11
CA ASP A 45 -14.14 -10.51 -8.73
C ASP A 45 -13.34 -11.61 -8.01
N ASP A 46 -13.68 -12.87 -8.29
CA ASP A 46 -13.08 -14.05 -7.66
C ASP A 46 -11.61 -14.24 -8.06
N GLU A 47 -11.21 -13.81 -9.25
CA GLU A 47 -9.81 -13.86 -9.70
C GLU A 47 -8.94 -12.93 -8.84
N MET A 48 -9.43 -11.72 -8.57
CA MET A 48 -8.76 -10.71 -7.75
C MET A 48 -8.73 -11.14 -6.29
N ARG A 49 -9.80 -11.74 -5.76
CA ARG A 49 -9.81 -12.36 -4.42
C ARG A 49 -8.71 -13.39 -4.27
N LEU A 50 -8.68 -14.38 -5.17
CA LEU A 50 -7.65 -15.42 -5.16
C LEU A 50 -6.23 -14.85 -5.25
N ARG A 51 -6.03 -13.81 -6.06
CA ARG A 51 -4.74 -13.14 -6.18
C ARG A 51 -4.36 -12.39 -4.90
N ILE A 52 -5.29 -11.71 -4.26
CA ILE A 52 -5.08 -11.03 -2.98
C ILE A 52 -4.70 -12.04 -1.90
N ASP A 53 -5.45 -13.14 -1.80
CA ASP A 53 -5.19 -14.18 -0.80
C ASP A 53 -3.83 -14.84 -0.99
N LYS A 54 -3.47 -15.13 -2.25
CA LYS A 54 -2.12 -15.60 -2.58
C LYS A 54 -1.05 -14.62 -2.14
N HIS A 55 -1.19 -13.33 -2.47
CA HIS A 55 -0.21 -12.32 -2.07
C HIS A 55 -0.14 -12.11 -0.55
N LYS A 56 -1.26 -12.25 0.17
CA LYS A 56 -1.26 -12.24 1.64
C LYS A 56 -0.48 -13.42 2.20
N ALA A 57 -0.70 -14.63 1.66
CA ALA A 57 0.01 -15.83 2.07
C ALA A 57 1.53 -15.73 1.79
N ASP A 58 1.91 -15.23 0.61
CA ASP A 58 3.31 -15.07 0.21
C ASP A 58 4.08 -14.09 1.10
N ARG A 59 3.41 -13.11 1.73
CA ARG A 59 4.03 -12.15 2.65
C ARG A 59 4.35 -12.73 4.03
N GLY A 60 3.57 -13.72 4.48
CA GLY A 60 3.71 -14.32 5.80
C GLY A 60 3.22 -13.44 6.97
N SER A 61 3.37 -13.95 8.19
CA SER A 61 2.83 -13.37 9.43
C SER A 61 3.50 -12.06 9.89
N GLU A 62 4.65 -11.71 9.30
CA GLU A 62 5.39 -10.49 9.64
C GLU A 62 4.71 -9.21 9.13
N TRP A 63 3.67 -9.36 8.30
CA TRP A 63 2.93 -8.26 7.70
C TRP A 63 1.51 -8.14 8.26
N THR A 64 1.17 -6.94 8.75
CA THR A 64 -0.23 -6.56 8.97
C THR A 64 -0.79 -6.06 7.64
N THR A 65 -1.83 -6.71 7.11
CA THR A 65 -2.53 -6.25 5.90
C THR A 65 -3.75 -5.42 6.28
N ILE A 66 -3.90 -4.25 5.68
CA ILE A 66 -5.04 -3.35 5.79
C ILE A 66 -5.63 -3.19 4.40
N GLU A 67 -6.91 -3.48 4.24
CA GLU A 67 -7.66 -3.20 3.02
C GLU A 67 -8.26 -1.80 3.18
N GLU A 68 -7.72 -0.84 2.44
CA GLU A 68 -8.20 0.55 2.45
C GLU A 68 -8.18 1.10 1.02
N PRO A 69 -9.32 1.06 0.31
CA PRO A 69 -9.39 1.46 -1.08
C PRO A 69 -9.35 2.97 -1.29
N THR A 70 -9.66 3.80 -0.30
CA THR A 70 -9.77 5.26 -0.48
C THR A 70 -9.11 6.10 0.60
N GLU A 71 -9.32 5.79 1.88
CA GLU A 71 -8.89 6.61 3.02
C GLU A 71 -7.41 6.33 3.41
N ILE A 72 -6.51 6.33 2.42
CA ILE A 72 -5.11 5.91 2.63
C ILE A 72 -4.37 6.80 3.63
N ILE A 73 -4.71 8.09 3.71
CA ILE A 73 -4.10 9.04 4.65
C ILE A 73 -4.43 8.63 6.09
N GLU A 74 -5.69 8.29 6.34
CA GLU A 74 -6.13 7.83 7.66
C GLU A 74 -5.49 6.48 8.01
N ALA A 75 -5.42 5.55 7.05
CA ALA A 75 -4.74 4.27 7.24
C ALA A 75 -3.25 4.46 7.57
N ILE A 76 -2.54 5.36 6.90
CA ILE A 76 -1.15 5.71 7.21
C ILE A 76 -1.06 6.30 8.62
N ALA A 77 -1.93 7.26 8.95
CA ALA A 77 -1.91 7.94 10.25
C ALA A 77 -2.15 6.97 11.42
N LYS A 78 -3.10 6.03 11.28
CA LYS A 78 -3.38 4.96 12.25
C LYS A 78 -2.19 4.01 12.44
N ASN A 79 -1.33 3.89 11.44
CA ASN A 79 -0.20 2.96 11.41
C ASN A 79 1.17 3.66 11.43
N LYS A 80 1.23 4.93 11.79
CA LYS A 80 2.46 5.76 11.76
C LYS A 80 3.63 5.23 12.60
N GLU A 81 3.36 4.35 13.56
CA GLU A 81 4.38 3.71 14.40
C GLU A 81 4.95 2.44 13.76
N ALA A 82 4.40 2.01 12.61
CA ALA A 82 5.00 0.96 11.81
C ALA A 82 6.38 1.40 11.30
N GLY A 83 7.37 0.53 11.40
CA GLY A 83 8.70 0.84 10.89
C GLY A 83 8.77 0.84 9.36
N LEU A 84 7.78 0.26 8.68
CA LEU A 84 7.60 0.33 7.23
C LEU A 84 6.12 0.23 6.88
N ILE A 85 5.67 1.08 5.96
CA ILE A 85 4.35 1.01 5.32
C ILE A 85 4.57 0.84 3.82
N LEU A 86 3.99 -0.20 3.24
CA LEU A 86 3.95 -0.45 1.80
C LEU A 86 2.52 -0.27 1.29
N ILE A 87 2.34 0.52 0.24
CA ILE A 87 1.04 0.76 -0.40
C ILE A 87 1.07 0.11 -1.79
N ASP A 88 0.09 -0.74 -2.11
CA ASP A 88 -0.03 -1.38 -3.43
C ASP A 88 -1.52 -1.36 -3.88
N CYS A 89 -1.92 -0.63 -4.93
CA CYS A 89 -1.14 0.32 -5.72
C CYS A 89 -1.81 1.70 -5.82
N ILE A 90 -0.98 2.74 -6.00
CA ILE A 90 -1.44 4.13 -6.16
C ILE A 90 -2.40 4.26 -7.35
N THR A 91 -2.20 3.51 -8.44
CA THR A 91 -3.08 3.58 -9.61
C THR A 91 -4.50 3.09 -9.33
N LEU A 92 -4.65 2.02 -8.54
CA LEU A 92 -5.99 1.54 -8.13
C LEU A 92 -6.63 2.48 -7.11
N TRP A 93 -5.85 3.03 -6.18
CA TRP A 93 -6.37 4.07 -5.28
C TRP A 93 -6.94 5.27 -6.04
N LEU A 94 -6.18 5.80 -7.00
CA LEU A 94 -6.66 6.89 -7.86
C LEU A 94 -7.92 6.51 -8.64
N ALA A 95 -7.99 5.28 -9.17
CA ALA A 95 -9.20 4.80 -9.86
C ALA A 95 -10.42 4.77 -8.92
N ASN A 96 -10.25 4.25 -7.69
CA ASN A 96 -11.32 4.21 -6.69
C ASN A 96 -11.81 5.63 -6.31
N LEU A 97 -10.89 6.60 -6.20
CA LEU A 97 -11.27 8.00 -5.93
C LEU A 97 -12.05 8.62 -7.09
N MET A 98 -11.64 8.35 -8.33
CA MET A 98 -12.35 8.80 -9.53
C MET A 98 -13.75 8.18 -9.63
N GLU A 99 -13.90 6.91 -9.30
CA GLU A 99 -15.22 6.23 -9.27
C GLU A 99 -16.17 6.82 -8.22
N ARG A 100 -15.62 7.39 -7.14
CA ARG A 100 -16.39 8.15 -6.14
C ARG A 100 -16.76 9.58 -6.59
N ASN A 101 -16.53 9.93 -7.86
CA ASN A 101 -16.78 11.25 -8.45
C ASN A 101 -16.00 12.40 -7.79
N LEU A 102 -14.84 12.13 -7.19
CA LEU A 102 -13.95 13.21 -6.81
C LEU A 102 -13.37 13.86 -8.07
N THR A 103 -13.34 15.19 -8.07
CA THR A 103 -12.65 15.97 -9.10
C THR A 103 -11.14 15.87 -8.95
N ASP A 104 -10.40 16.10 -10.03
CA ASP A 104 -8.93 16.17 -9.98
C ASP A 104 -8.41 17.11 -8.88
N GLN A 105 -9.12 18.23 -8.64
CA GLN A 105 -8.76 19.20 -7.61
C GLN A 105 -9.00 18.71 -6.19
N GLU A 106 -9.93 17.78 -5.99
CA GLU A 106 -10.16 17.13 -4.70
C GLU A 106 -9.14 16.02 -4.50
N ILE A 107 -8.87 15.21 -5.52
CA ILE A 107 -7.85 14.14 -5.47
C ILE A 107 -6.46 14.72 -5.19
N LEU A 108 -6.09 15.87 -5.76
CA LEU A 108 -4.79 16.51 -5.52
C LEU A 108 -4.61 17.07 -4.11
N LYS A 109 -5.67 17.11 -3.29
CA LYS A 109 -5.62 17.54 -1.89
C LYS A 109 -5.49 16.38 -0.91
N GLU A 110 -5.65 15.14 -1.41
CA GLU A 110 -5.33 13.90 -0.70
C GLU A 110 -3.81 13.63 -0.75
#